data_AF-A0A9D1DYZ9-F1
#
_entry.id   AF-A0A9D1DYZ9-F1
#
_cell.length_a   1.000
_cell.length_b   1.000
_cell.length_c   1.000
_cell.angle_alpha   90.00
_cell.angle_beta   90.00
_cell.angle_gamma   90.00
#
_symmetry.space_group_name_H-M   'P 1'
#
loop_
_entity.id
_entity.type
_entity.pdbx_description
1 polymer ?
#
loop_
_entity_poly.entity_id
_entity_poly.type
_entity_poly.pdbx_seq_one_letter_code
_entity_poly.pdbx_strand_id
1 'polypeptide(L)'
;LSRYMAFCGVLSIGGYVLASLGLPLLGMLGCGVCGFAVGVLWPGTFSAAAAALPAGGTAMYAFLALAGDLGCASGPAAAGAVADASGGNLQPAMAFSVVFPVMLLVGIWLYRRTAERG
;
A
#
# COMPACT_ATOMS: atom_id res chain seq x y z
N LEU A 1 8.90 12.35 -8.72
CA LEU A 1 8.53 11.38 -7.67
C LEU A 1 7.04 11.05 -7.65
N SER A 2 6.15 12.03 -7.47
CA SER A 2 4.69 11.77 -7.30
C SER A 2 4.01 11.02 -8.47
N ARG A 3 4.42 11.29 -9.73
CA ARG A 3 3.95 10.51 -10.90
C ARG A 3 4.40 9.03 -10.87
N TYR A 4 5.61 8.78 -10.38
CA TYR A 4 6.20 7.45 -10.27
C TYR A 4 5.53 6.63 -9.16
N MET A 5 5.24 7.26 -8.02
CA MET A 5 4.48 6.64 -6.93
C MET A 5 3.05 6.29 -7.34
N ALA A 6 2.39 7.18 -8.11
CA ALA A 6 1.07 6.89 -8.66
C ALA A 6 1.11 5.71 -9.63
N PHE A 7 2.12 5.62 -10.49
CA PHE A 7 2.34 4.47 -11.37
C PHE A 7 2.55 3.17 -10.58
N CYS A 8 3.41 3.18 -9.57
CA CYS A 8 3.60 2.03 -8.67
C CYS A 8 2.31 1.64 -7.94
N GLY A 9 1.50 2.60 -7.48
CA GLY A 9 0.22 2.31 -6.84
C GLY A 9 -0.78 1.61 -7.76
N VAL A 10 -0.89 2.06 -9.02
CA VAL A 10 -1.73 1.39 -10.04
C VAL A 10 -1.19 -0.01 -10.34
N LEU A 11 0.12 -0.16 -10.43
CA LEU A 11 0.78 -1.45 -10.66
C LEU A 11 0.54 -2.44 -9.52
N SER A 12 0.54 -1.97 -8.26
CA SER A 12 0.17 -2.78 -7.08
C SER A 12 -1.29 -3.23 -7.11
N ILE A 13 -2.22 -2.41 -7.60
CA ILE A 13 -3.63 -2.86 -7.77
C ILE A 13 -3.67 -4.01 -8.78
N GLY A 14 -2.99 -3.87 -9.92
CA GLY A 14 -2.87 -4.94 -10.90
C GLY A 14 -2.27 -6.22 -10.30
N GLY A 15 -1.22 -6.10 -9.47
CA GLY A 15 -0.59 -7.23 -8.78
C GLY A 15 -1.53 -7.97 -7.81
N TYR A 16 -2.34 -7.25 -7.03
CA TYR A 16 -3.34 -7.87 -6.16
C TYR A 16 -4.47 -8.55 -6.94
N VAL A 17 -4.92 -7.95 -8.05
CA VAL A 17 -5.92 -8.58 -8.93
C VAL A 17 -5.36 -9.86 -9.55
N LEU A 18 -4.11 -9.83 -10.02
CA LEU A 18 -3.41 -11.02 -10.54
C LEU A 18 -3.28 -12.12 -9.49
N ALA A 19 -2.99 -11.75 -8.24
CA ALA A 19 -2.92 -12.69 -7.12
C ALA A 19 -4.29 -13.29 -6.75
N SER A 20 -5.38 -12.54 -6.94
CA SER A 20 -6.74 -13.01 -6.66
C SER A 20 -7.31 -14.01 -7.69
N LEU A 21 -6.63 -14.21 -8.83
CA LEU A 21 -7.10 -15.13 -9.90
C LEU A 21 -6.86 -16.62 -9.58
N GLY A 22 -6.23 -16.95 -8.45
CA GLY A 22 -6.08 -18.33 -7.97
C GLY A 22 -5.05 -19.18 -8.73
N LEU A 23 -4.34 -18.60 -9.71
CA LEU A 23 -3.29 -19.27 -10.48
C LEU A 23 -1.92 -19.08 -9.80
N PRO A 24 -1.18 -20.14 -9.46
CA PRO A 24 0.05 -20.04 -8.67
C PRO A 24 1.17 -19.22 -9.33
N LEU A 25 1.35 -19.35 -10.66
CA LEU A 25 2.30 -18.51 -11.41
C LEU A 25 1.92 -17.02 -11.38
N LEU A 26 0.62 -16.75 -11.51
CA LEU A 26 0.08 -15.39 -11.57
C LEU A 26 0.13 -14.71 -10.19
N GLY A 27 -0.07 -15.48 -9.12
CA GLY A 27 0.15 -15.05 -7.74
C GLY A 27 1.61 -14.71 -7.43
N MET A 28 2.56 -15.53 -7.91
CA MET A 28 3.99 -15.22 -7.77
C MET A 28 4.38 -13.93 -8.51
N LEU A 29 3.93 -13.77 -9.76
CA LEU A 29 4.15 -12.55 -10.52
C LEU A 29 3.49 -11.33 -9.84
N GLY A 30 2.25 -11.49 -9.38
CA GLY A 30 1.50 -10.45 -8.65
C GLY A 30 2.23 -10.01 -7.38
N CYS A 31 2.69 -10.96 -6.55
CA CYS A 31 3.48 -10.67 -5.35
C CYS A 31 4.81 -9.99 -5.68
N GLY A 32 5.54 -10.43 -6.69
CA GLY A 32 6.81 -9.82 -7.10
C GLY A 32 6.62 -8.38 -7.57
N VAL A 33 5.60 -8.13 -8.40
CA VAL A 33 5.26 -6.79 -8.90
C VAL A 33 4.77 -5.88 -7.78
N CYS A 34 3.89 -6.36 -6.89
CA CYS A 34 3.46 -5.62 -5.71
C CYS A 34 4.63 -5.29 -4.78
N GLY A 35 5.50 -6.26 -4.49
CA GLY A 35 6.67 -6.09 -3.62
C GLY A 35 7.64 -5.05 -4.16
N PHE A 36 7.92 -5.10 -5.47
CA PHE A 36 8.74 -4.08 -6.13
C PHE A 36 8.10 -2.68 -6.04
N ALA A 37 6.80 -2.58 -6.33
CA ALA A 37 6.07 -1.31 -6.30
C ALA A 37 6.04 -0.68 -4.91
N VAL A 38 5.68 -1.45 -3.87
CA VAL A 38 5.64 -0.97 -2.48
C VAL A 38 7.04 -0.65 -1.96
N GLY A 39 8.05 -1.44 -2.37
CA GLY A 39 9.46 -1.20 -2.01
C GLY A 39 10.00 0.15 -2.50
N VAL A 40 9.58 0.61 -3.67
CA VAL A 40 9.91 1.97 -4.18
C VAL A 40 9.07 3.04 -3.49
N LEU A 41 7.85 2.69 -3.11
CA LEU A 41 6.89 3.64 -2.58
C LEU A 41 7.25 4.09 -1.16
N TRP A 42 7.78 3.20 -0.32
CA TRP A 42 8.19 3.49 1.05
C TRP A 42 9.27 4.59 1.19
N PRO A 43 10.45 4.52 0.52
CA PRO A 43 11.43 5.61 0.53
C PRO A 43 10.87 6.89 -0.10
N GLY A 44 9.98 6.73 -1.08
CA GLY A 44 9.25 7.84 -1.64
C GLY A 44 8.38 8.56 -0.59
N THR A 45 7.59 7.83 0.19
CA THR A 45 6.71 8.40 1.22
C THR A 45 7.49 9.09 2.32
N PHE A 46 8.64 8.55 2.73
CA PHE A 46 9.54 9.24 3.66
C PHE A 46 10.04 10.57 3.09
N SER A 47 10.47 10.58 1.83
CA SER A 47 10.93 11.80 1.16
C SER A 47 9.81 12.85 1.04
N ALA A 48 8.59 12.43 0.68
CA ALA A 48 7.44 13.32 0.61
C ALA A 48 7.04 13.87 1.99
N ALA A 49 7.04 13.03 3.03
CA ALA A 49 6.74 13.45 4.39
C ALA A 49 7.77 14.46 4.91
N ALA A 50 9.07 14.22 4.67
CA ALA A 50 10.14 15.15 5.06
C ALA A 50 10.02 16.51 4.35
N ALA A 51 9.59 16.52 3.08
CA ALA A 51 9.36 17.75 2.33
C ALA A 51 8.11 18.52 2.81
N ALA A 52 7.05 17.80 3.20
CA ALA A 52 5.80 18.40 3.68
C ALA A 52 5.90 18.90 5.13
N LEU A 53 6.72 18.26 5.96
CA LEU A 53 6.93 18.58 7.37
C LEU A 53 8.42 18.85 7.64
N PRO A 54 8.97 19.99 7.16
CA PRO A 54 10.40 20.31 7.33
C PRO A 54 10.82 20.46 8.80
N ALA A 55 9.88 20.76 9.70
CA ALA A 55 10.10 20.83 11.15
C ALA A 55 9.80 19.52 11.89
N GLY A 56 9.35 18.47 11.20
CA GLY A 56 8.88 17.23 11.83
C GLY A 56 9.98 16.39 12.49
N GLY A 57 11.23 16.53 12.03
CA GLY A 57 12.41 15.92 12.66
C GLY A 57 12.23 14.42 12.96
N THR A 58 12.72 13.98 14.13
CA THR A 58 12.64 12.58 14.59
C THR A 58 11.21 12.13 14.90
N ALA A 59 10.34 13.03 15.38
CA ALA A 59 8.96 12.71 15.73
C ALA A 59 8.16 12.24 14.51
N MET A 60 8.37 12.86 13.34
CA MET A 60 7.74 12.44 12.08
C MET A 60 8.07 10.99 11.73
N TYR A 61 9.35 10.61 11.79
CA TYR A 61 9.79 9.25 11.50
C TYR A 61 9.29 8.24 12.54
N ALA A 62 9.20 8.64 13.82
CA ALA A 62 8.62 7.80 14.86
C ALA A 62 7.14 7.50 14.61
N PHE A 63 6.33 8.50 14.23
CA PHE A 63 4.94 8.28 13.86
C PHE A 63 4.80 7.43 12.60
N LEU A 64 5.70 7.58 11.62
CA LEU A 64 5.66 6.79 10.40
C LEU A 64 6.06 5.33 10.65
N ALA A 65 7.02 5.08 11.55
CA ALA A 65 7.35 3.75 12.02
C ALA A 65 6.16 3.11 12.76
N LEU A 66 5.54 3.83 13.70
CA LEU A 66 4.35 3.37 14.42
C LEU A 66 3.19 3.03 13.46
N ALA A 67 2.95 3.87 12.45
CA ALA A 67 1.93 3.61 11.44
C ALA A 67 2.24 2.34 10.63
N GLY A 68 3.52 2.09 10.33
CA GLY A 68 3.98 0.86 9.68
C GLY A 68 3.73 -0.37 10.53
N ASP A 69 4.07 -0.32 11.83
CA ASP A 69 3.83 -1.41 12.77
C ASP A 69 2.33 -1.72 12.91
N LEU A 70 1.50 -0.68 13.02
CA LEU A 70 0.04 -0.81 13.06
C LEU A 70 -0.49 -1.46 11.78
N GLY A 71 -0.03 -1.04 10.60
CA GLY A 71 -0.45 -1.63 9.34
C GLY A 71 -0.04 -3.10 9.19
N CYS A 72 1.16 -3.44 9.67
CA CYS A 72 1.68 -4.82 9.65
C CYS A 72 0.90 -5.74 10.60
N ALA A 73 0.42 -5.21 11.74
CA ALA A 73 -0.43 -5.97 12.66
C ALA A 73 -1.88 -6.07 12.16
N SER A 74 -2.47 -4.97 11.70
CA SER A 74 -3.89 -4.90 11.35
C SER A 74 -4.21 -5.49 9.98
N GLY A 75 -3.27 -5.44 9.02
CA GLY A 75 -3.48 -5.93 7.66
C GLY A 75 -3.75 -7.45 7.60
N PRO A 76 -2.82 -8.30 8.04
CA PRO A 76 -3.02 -9.75 8.09
C PRO A 76 -4.17 -10.16 9.00
N ALA A 77 -4.39 -9.45 10.12
CA ALA A 77 -5.52 -9.73 11.01
C ALA A 77 -6.87 -9.50 10.32
N ALA A 78 -7.03 -8.39 9.59
CA ALA A 78 -8.25 -8.12 8.83
C ALA A 78 -8.43 -9.09 7.66
N ALA A 79 -7.36 -9.38 6.91
CA ALA A 79 -7.40 -10.37 5.82
C ALA A 79 -7.75 -11.78 6.34
N GLY A 80 -7.21 -12.17 7.51
CA GLY A 80 -7.52 -13.42 8.19
C GLY A 80 -8.99 -13.52 8.59
N ALA A 81 -9.53 -12.46 9.21
CA ALA A 81 -10.95 -12.40 9.57
C ALA A 81 -11.87 -12.52 8.33
N VAL A 82 -11.48 -11.91 7.19
CA VAL A 82 -12.22 -12.04 5.92
C VAL A 82 -12.14 -13.46 5.35
N ALA A 83 -10.98 -14.11 5.46
CA ALA A 83 -10.79 -15.49 5.03
C ALA A 83 -11.63 -16.46 5.89
N ASP A 84 -11.62 -16.29 7.21
CA ASP A 84 -12.41 -17.09 8.16
C ASP A 84 -13.91 -16.92 7.93
N ALA A 85 -14.37 -15.68 7.74
CA ALA A 85 -15.78 -15.39 7.40
C ALA A 85 -16.21 -16.01 6.05
N SER A 86 -15.25 -16.28 5.16
CA SER A 86 -15.47 -16.89 3.85
C SER A 86 -15.29 -18.41 3.84
N GLY A 87 -15.28 -19.05 5.02
CA GLY A 87 -15.14 -20.50 5.15
C GLY A 87 -13.73 -21.02 4.86
N GLY A 88 -12.70 -20.20 5.10
CA GLY A 88 -11.29 -20.54 4.88
C GLY A 88 -10.79 -20.28 3.45
N ASN A 89 -11.60 -19.62 2.61
CA ASN A 89 -11.20 -19.29 1.25
C ASN A 89 -10.36 -18.00 1.23
N LEU A 90 -9.10 -18.07 0.79
CA LEU A 90 -8.18 -16.92 0.75
C LEU A 90 -8.46 -15.94 -0.39
N GLN A 91 -9.17 -16.37 -1.42
CA GLN A 91 -9.46 -15.55 -2.60
C GLN A 91 -10.20 -14.23 -2.25
N PRO A 92 -11.27 -14.23 -1.43
CA PRO A 92 -11.91 -12.99 -0.97
C PRO A 92 -11.00 -12.14 -0.06
N ALA A 93 -10.10 -12.74 0.71
CA ALA A 93 -9.12 -11.99 1.51
C ALA A 93 -8.08 -11.27 0.64
N MET A 94 -7.66 -11.88 -0.47
CA MET A 94 -6.80 -11.22 -1.47
C MET A 94 -7.52 -10.05 -2.15
N ALA A 95 -8.81 -10.20 -2.46
CA ALA A 95 -9.62 -9.11 -3.00
C ALA A 95 -9.80 -7.96 -2.00
N PHE A 96 -10.02 -8.26 -0.71
CA PHE A 96 -10.06 -7.26 0.35
C PHE A 96 -8.75 -6.47 0.46
N SER A 97 -7.61 -7.11 0.22
CA SER A 97 -6.30 -6.47 0.31
C SER A 97 -6.07 -5.37 -0.74
N VAL A 98 -6.89 -5.29 -1.79
CA VAL A 98 -6.90 -4.16 -2.75
C VAL A 98 -7.25 -2.83 -2.07
N VAL A 99 -7.93 -2.85 -0.91
CA VAL A 99 -8.23 -1.65 -0.12
C VAL A 99 -6.95 -0.89 0.25
N PHE A 100 -5.85 -1.59 0.57
CA PHE A 100 -4.57 -0.97 0.94
C PHE A 100 -3.98 -0.09 -0.17
N PRO A 101 -3.71 -0.61 -1.40
CA PRO A 101 -3.19 0.21 -2.48
C PRO A 101 -4.18 1.28 -2.96
N VAL A 102 -5.51 1.06 -2.84
CA VAL A 102 -6.51 2.10 -3.13
C VAL A 102 -6.41 3.25 -2.13
N MET A 103 -6.35 2.96 -0.83
CA MET A 103 -6.16 3.97 0.21
C MET A 103 -4.88 4.77 0.00
N LEU A 104 -3.82 4.10 -0.44
CA LEU A 104 -2.54 4.72 -0.78
C LEU A 104 -2.63 5.64 -2.00
N LEU A 105 -3.35 5.24 -3.06
CA LEU A 105 -3.61 6.09 -4.22
C LEU A 105 -4.43 7.34 -3.85
N VAL A 106 -5.43 7.19 -2.98
CA VAL A 106 -6.20 8.33 -2.46
C VAL A 106 -5.30 9.29 -1.69
N GLY A 107 -4.39 8.78 -0.86
CA GLY A 107 -3.39 9.58 -0.15
C GLY A 107 -2.48 10.37 -1.10
N ILE A 108 -1.96 9.73 -2.15
CA ILE A 108 -1.16 10.41 -3.19
C ILE A 108 -1.99 11.46 -3.93
N TRP A 109 -3.24 11.15 -4.27
CA TRP A 109 -4.13 12.07 -4.96
C TRP A 109 -4.41 13.32 -4.11
N LEU A 110 -4.71 13.15 -2.82
CA LEU A 110 -4.87 14.26 -1.86
C LEU A 110 -3.59 15.08 -1.70
N TYR A 111 -2.44 14.41 -1.61
CA TYR A 111 -1.14 15.10 -1.55
C TYR A 111 -0.89 15.94 -2.80
N ARG A 112 -1.14 15.39 -4.00
CA ARG A 112 -1.01 16.13 -5.27
C ARG A 112 -1.94 17.34 -5.31
N ARG A 113 -3.19 17.19 -4.86
CA ARG A 113 -4.16 18.29 -4.83
C ARG A 113 -3.75 19.41 -3.88
N THR A 114 -3.03 19.08 -2.81
CA THR A 114 -2.54 20.05 -1.82
C THR A 114 -1.25 20.71 -2.30
N ALA A 115 -0.36 19.96 -2.96
CA ALA A 115 0.87 20.47 -3.55
C ALA A 115 0.66 21.35 -4.80
N GLU A 116 -0.45 21.18 -5.52
CA GLU A 116 -0.83 22.08 -6.64
C GLU A 116 -1.52 23.37 -6.16
N ARG A 117 -1.80 23.51 -4.86
CA ARG A 117 -2.48 24.68 -4.26
C ARG A 117 -1.57 25.59 -3.43
N GLY A 118 -0.35 25.18 -3.13
CA GLY A 118 0.66 25.97 -2.40
C GLY A 118 1.72 26.48 -3.35
#